data_AF-A0A958EH80-F1
#
_entry.id   AF-A0A958EH80-F1
#
_cell.length_a   1.000
_cell.length_b   1.000
_cell.length_c   1.000
_cell.angle_alpha   90.00
_cell.angle_beta   90.00
_cell.angle_gamma   90.00
#
_symmetry.space_group_name_H-M   'P 1'
#
loop_
_entity.id
_entity.type
_entity.pdbx_description
1 polymer ?
#
loop_
_entity_poly.entity_id
_entity_poly.type
_entity_poly.pdbx_seq_one_letter_code
_entity_poly.pdbx_strand_id
1 'polypeptide(L)'
;TQEIIAPLISATLTTLVVFAPLIFLSGVPGIFFRALAGTLSITVGVSMLLAMFLTPALAAILVSGKRRSAGRFLPRLVAFLHRILRFNFKFPVISGLLILALAGMAVFFYFAIPSGFLPEWDEGTLVLDFKAPPGSSVAGSYAMLATLEE
;
A
#
# COMPACT_ATOMS: atom_id res chain seq x y z
N THR A 1 -23.54 5.69 18.76
CA THR A 1 -23.13 5.26 17.40
C THR A 1 -23.09 6.42 16.41
N GLN A 2 -24.01 7.40 16.50
CA GLN A 2 -24.05 8.54 15.56
C GLN A 2 -22.74 9.34 15.48
N GLU A 3 -21.97 9.47 16.58
CA GLU A 3 -20.71 10.20 16.60
C GLU A 3 -19.56 9.53 15.80
N ILE A 4 -19.64 8.21 15.57
CA ILE A 4 -18.56 7.45 14.92
C ILE A 4 -18.92 7.09 13.47
N ILE A 5 -20.22 7.00 13.15
CA ILE A 5 -20.68 6.65 11.80
C ILE A 5 -20.23 7.70 10.78
N ALA A 6 -20.43 8.99 11.04
CA ALA A 6 -20.05 10.04 10.09
C ALA A 6 -18.52 10.06 9.81
N PRO A 7 -17.62 10.02 10.81
CA PRO A 7 -16.19 9.87 10.56
C PRO A 7 -15.81 8.58 9.82
N LEU A 8 -16.46 7.46 10.12
CA LEU A 8 -16.18 6.18 9.48
C LEU A 8 -16.49 6.21 7.99
N ILE A 9 -17.66 6.75 7.62
CA ILE A 9 -18.05 6.92 6.21
C ILE A 9 -17.07 7.83 5.49
N SER A 10 -16.76 8.99 6.09
CA SER A 10 -15.85 9.97 5.49
C SER A 10 -14.44 9.41 5.29
N ALA A 11 -13.89 8.68 6.26
CA ALA A 11 -12.57 8.06 6.15
C ALA A 11 -12.54 6.98 5.05
N THR A 12 -13.57 6.14 5.00
CA THR A 12 -13.70 5.10 3.97
C THR A 12 -13.85 5.72 2.58
N LEU A 13 -14.70 6.74 2.43
CA LEU A 13 -14.91 7.42 1.16
C LEU A 13 -13.64 8.13 0.69
N THR A 14 -12.89 8.75 1.60
CA THR A 14 -11.56 9.34 1.28
C THR A 14 -10.62 8.28 0.73
N THR A 15 -10.62 7.09 1.32
CA THR A 15 -9.81 5.96 0.84
C THR A 15 -10.23 5.51 -0.56
N LEU A 16 -11.55 5.42 -0.82
CA LEU A 16 -12.07 5.09 -2.15
C LEU A 16 -11.70 6.13 -3.21
N VAL A 17 -11.75 7.42 -2.86
CA VAL A 17 -11.38 8.52 -3.77
C VAL A 17 -9.90 8.45 -4.16
N VAL A 18 -9.01 8.01 -3.27
CA VAL A 18 -7.59 7.81 -3.59
C VAL A 18 -7.37 6.71 -4.65
N PHE A 19 -8.28 5.74 -4.77
CA PHE A 19 -8.22 4.71 -5.80
C PHE A 19 -8.84 5.12 -7.14
N ALA A 20 -9.68 6.16 -7.17
CA ALA A 20 -10.35 6.59 -8.40
C ALA A 20 -9.36 6.96 -9.55
N PRO A 21 -8.23 7.66 -9.31
CA PRO A 21 -7.23 7.94 -10.34
C PRO A 21 -6.63 6.70 -10.98
N LEU A 22 -6.51 5.59 -10.22
CA LEU A 22 -5.91 4.34 -10.72
C LEU A 22 -6.72 3.70 -11.83
N ILE A 23 -8.03 3.97 -11.90
CA ILE A 23 -8.89 3.44 -12.97
C ILE A 23 -8.54 4.11 -14.32
N PHE A 24 -8.03 5.33 -14.29
CA PHE A 24 -7.66 6.09 -15.48
C PHE A 24 -6.25 5.80 -16.00
N LEU A 25 -5.44 5.03 -15.26
CA LEU A 25 -4.10 4.63 -15.73
C LEU A 25 -4.19 3.85 -17.04
N SER A 26 -3.35 4.20 -18.01
CA SER A 26 -3.22 3.52 -19.31
C SER A 26 -1.93 2.71 -19.40
N GLY A 27 -1.85 1.82 -20.39
CA GLY A 27 -0.70 0.93 -20.61
C GLY A 27 -0.74 -0.37 -19.79
N VAL A 28 0.31 -1.18 -19.94
CA VAL A 28 0.49 -2.46 -19.24
C VAL A 28 0.33 -2.35 -17.71
N PRO A 29 0.97 -1.39 -17.00
CA PRO A 29 0.80 -1.30 -15.55
C PRO A 29 -0.63 -0.93 -15.16
N GLY A 30 -1.34 -0.18 -16.00
CA GLY A 30 -2.73 0.21 -15.74
C GLY A 30 -3.69 -0.98 -15.64
N ILE A 31 -3.43 -2.08 -16.36
CA ILE A 31 -4.26 -3.29 -16.28
C ILE A 31 -4.18 -3.90 -14.88
N PHE A 32 -2.97 -4.06 -14.34
CA PHE A 32 -2.75 -4.59 -12.99
C PHE A 32 -3.32 -3.66 -11.92
N PHE A 33 -3.05 -2.36 -12.03
CA PHE A 33 -3.55 -1.38 -11.05
C PHE A 33 -5.07 -1.24 -11.07
N ARG A 34 -5.74 -1.35 -12.21
CA ARG A 34 -7.22 -1.34 -12.31
C ARG A 34 -7.83 -2.53 -11.57
N ALA A 35 -7.30 -3.74 -11.76
CA ALA A 35 -7.78 -4.94 -11.08
C ALA A 35 -7.57 -4.86 -9.55
N LEU A 36 -6.41 -4.37 -9.13
CA LEU A 36 -6.09 -4.17 -7.71
C LEU A 36 -6.98 -3.08 -7.08
N ALA A 37 -7.11 -1.92 -7.74
CA ALA A 37 -7.95 -0.82 -7.29
C ALA A 37 -9.42 -1.22 -7.17
N GLY A 38 -9.95 -1.96 -8.15
CA GLY A 38 -11.31 -2.48 -8.12
C GLY A 38 -11.53 -3.44 -6.94
N THR A 39 -10.63 -4.40 -6.75
CA THR A 39 -10.69 -5.36 -5.63
C THR A 39 -10.68 -4.63 -4.29
N LEU A 40 -9.70 -3.74 -4.06
CA LEU A 40 -9.59 -3.00 -2.80
C LEU A 40 -10.80 -2.10 -2.54
N SER A 41 -11.31 -1.43 -3.58
CA SER A 41 -12.49 -0.57 -3.45
C SER A 41 -13.72 -1.35 -3.01
N ILE A 42 -13.97 -2.51 -3.63
CA ILE A 42 -15.08 -3.40 -3.27
C ILE A 42 -14.87 -3.96 -1.86
N THR A 43 -13.67 -4.46 -1.53
CA THR A 43 -13.37 -5.01 -0.20
C THR A 43 -13.57 -3.98 0.91
N VAL A 44 -13.06 -2.76 0.73
CA VAL A 44 -13.21 -1.67 1.71
C VAL A 44 -14.67 -1.22 1.82
N GLY A 45 -15.39 -1.13 0.70
CA GLY A 45 -16.82 -0.82 0.69
C GLY A 45 -17.66 -1.85 1.45
N VAL A 46 -17.43 -3.14 1.20
CA VAL A 46 -18.10 -4.24 1.92
C VAL A 46 -17.71 -4.23 3.41
N SER A 47 -16.43 -3.97 3.71
CA SER A 47 -15.94 -3.85 5.09
C SER A 47 -16.65 -2.73 5.86
N MET A 48 -16.90 -1.58 5.22
CA MET A 48 -17.65 -0.49 5.83
C MET A 48 -19.09 -0.90 6.16
N LEU A 49 -19.77 -1.62 5.25
CA LEU A 49 -21.11 -2.14 5.53
C LEU A 49 -21.09 -3.11 6.71
N LEU A 50 -20.14 -4.05 6.73
CA LEU A 50 -19.98 -4.98 7.85
C LEU A 50 -19.69 -4.24 9.17
N ALA A 51 -18.85 -3.22 9.16
CA ALA A 51 -18.54 -2.40 10.33
C ALA A 51 -19.77 -1.64 10.86
N MET A 52 -20.65 -1.18 9.96
CA MET A 52 -21.85 -0.43 10.34
C MET A 52 -22.98 -1.33 10.85
N PHE A 53 -23.14 -2.53 10.31
CA PHE A 53 -24.26 -3.41 10.66
C PHE A 53 -23.85 -4.57 11.58
N LEU A 54 -22.81 -5.30 11.21
CA LEU A 54 -22.43 -6.53 11.89
C LEU A 54 -21.66 -6.25 13.18
N THR A 55 -20.72 -5.30 13.18
CA THR A 55 -19.94 -4.97 14.38
C THR A 55 -20.80 -4.50 15.57
N PRO A 56 -21.78 -3.57 15.43
CA PRO A 56 -22.64 -3.22 16.56
C PRO A 56 -23.55 -4.37 16.99
N ALA A 57 -24.06 -5.19 16.06
CA ALA A 57 -24.87 -6.36 16.38
C ALA A 57 -24.07 -7.38 17.21
N LEU A 58 -22.86 -7.71 16.77
CA LEU A 58 -21.96 -8.60 17.49
C LEU A 58 -21.52 -8.01 18.83
N ALA A 59 -21.26 -6.71 18.89
CA ALA A 59 -20.88 -6.04 20.13
C ALA A 59 -22.01 -6.13 21.18
N ALA A 60 -23.27 -5.98 20.77
CA ALA A 60 -24.41 -6.11 21.67
C ALA A 60 -24.58 -7.52 22.24
N ILE A 61 -24.19 -8.55 21.48
CA ILE A 61 -24.33 -9.97 21.88
C ILE A 61 -23.13 -10.45 22.71
N LEU A 62 -21.91 -10.08 22.31
CA LEU A 62 -20.67 -10.65 22.86
C LEU A 62 -20.06 -9.82 24.00
N VAL A 63 -20.31 -8.52 24.07
CA VAL A 63 -19.67 -7.65 25.05
C VAL A 63 -20.45 -7.68 26.37
N SER A 64 -19.95 -8.46 27.32
CA SER A 64 -20.36 -8.38 28.73
C SER A 64 -19.93 -7.05 29.32
N GLY A 65 -20.86 -6.29 29.94
CA GLY A 65 -20.67 -4.94 30.49
C GLY A 65 -19.64 -4.80 31.63
N LYS A 66 -18.75 -5.76 31.83
CA LYS A 66 -17.62 -5.65 32.77
C LYS A 66 -16.60 -4.65 32.23
N ARG A 67 -16.55 -3.46 32.82
CA ARG A 67 -15.44 -2.51 32.64
C ARG A 67 -14.15 -3.15 33.17
N ARG A 68 -13.34 -3.72 32.28
CA ARG A 68 -11.96 -4.07 32.61
C ARG A 68 -11.22 -2.78 32.90
N SER A 69 -10.69 -2.63 34.11
CA SER A 69 -9.73 -1.57 34.41
C SER A 69 -8.62 -1.63 33.37
N ALA A 70 -8.37 -0.53 32.67
CA ALA A 70 -7.21 -0.41 31.80
C ALA A 70 -5.98 -0.83 32.64
N GLY A 71 -5.27 -1.87 32.21
CA GLY A 71 -4.11 -2.36 32.94
C GLY A 71 -3.08 -1.22 33.14
N ARG A 72 -2.16 -1.36 34.09
CA ARG A 72 -1.16 -0.31 34.44
C ARG A 72 -0.35 0.24 33.26
N PHE A 73 -0.34 -0.44 32.12
CA PHE A 73 0.31 -0.02 30.88
C PHE A 73 -0.38 1.18 30.20
N LEU A 74 -1.70 1.16 30.08
CA LEU A 74 -2.45 2.19 29.32
C LEU A 74 -2.28 3.60 29.93
N PRO A 75 -2.41 3.79 31.25
CA PRO A 75 -2.20 5.09 31.88
C PRO A 75 -0.76 5.60 31.75
N ARG A 76 0.23 4.70 31.79
CA ARG A 76 1.65 5.06 31.59
C ARG A 76 1.91 5.52 30.17
N LEU A 77 1.35 4.83 29.18
CA LEU A 77 1.46 5.23 27.78
C LEU A 77 0.82 6.60 27.55
N VAL A 78 -0.40 6.81 28.06
CA VAL A 78 -1.09 8.11 27.94
C VAL A 78 -0.28 9.24 28.59
N ALA A 79 0.30 9.01 29.77
CA ALA A 79 1.15 10.00 30.43
C ALA A 79 2.41 10.33 29.62
N PHE A 80 3.01 9.32 28.98
CA PHE A 80 4.17 9.50 28.10
C PHE A 80 3.80 10.33 26.85
N LEU A 81 2.70 9.98 26.17
CA LEU A 81 2.20 10.77 25.04
C LEU A 81 1.91 12.22 25.44
N HIS A 82 1.27 12.45 26.59
CA HIS A 82 1.01 13.80 27.10
C HIS A 82 2.30 14.59 27.35
N ARG A 83 3.38 13.93 27.81
CA ARG A 83 4.68 14.57 28.02
C ARG A 83 5.31 15.00 26.69
N ILE A 84 5.25 14.15 25.67
CA ILE A 84 5.73 14.45 24.32
C ILE A 84 4.91 15.59 23.69
N LEU A 85 3.57 15.54 23.81
CA LEU A 85 2.69 16.59 23.29
C LEU A 85 3.01 17.93 23.96
N ARG A 86 3.11 17.98 25.29
CA ARG A 86 3.48 19.23 25.99
C ARG A 86 4.83 19.78 25.56
N PHE A 87 5.80 18.90 25.26
CA PHE A 87 7.10 19.33 24.77
C PHE A 87 7.01 19.94 23.36
N ASN A 88 6.26 19.29 22.45
CA ASN A 88 6.03 19.80 21.10
C ASN A 88 5.31 21.16 21.09
N PHE A 89 4.30 21.34 21.94
CA PHE A 89 3.59 22.64 22.04
C PHE A 89 4.44 23.76 22.64
N LYS A 90 5.42 23.44 23.50
CA LYS A 90 6.34 24.44 24.06
C LYS A 90 7.41 24.90 23.07
N PHE A 91 7.77 24.05 22.11
CA PHE A 91 8.81 24.35 21.12
C PHE A 91 8.33 24.06 19.69
N PRO A 92 7.31 24.79 19.19
CA PRO A 92 6.73 24.54 17.87
C PRO A 92 7.75 24.70 16.74
N VAL A 93 8.78 25.53 16.93
CA VAL A 93 9.87 25.73 15.98
C VAL A 93 10.71 24.46 15.80
N ILE A 94 10.97 23.71 16.88
CA ILE A 94 11.73 22.45 16.82
C ILE A 94 10.93 21.40 16.06
N SER A 95 9.62 21.29 16.33
CA SER A 95 8.73 20.39 15.60
C SER A 95 8.65 20.76 14.11
N GLY A 96 8.58 22.05 13.78
CA GLY A 96 8.61 22.54 12.41
C GLY A 96 9.91 22.21 11.67
N LEU A 97 11.06 22.43 12.32
CA LEU A 97 12.37 22.05 11.77
C LEU A 97 12.49 20.55 11.56
N LEU A 98 11.97 19.74 12.48
CA LEU A 98 11.96 18.28 12.35
C LEU A 98 11.11 17.83 11.15
N ILE A 99 9.93 18.43 10.97
CA ILE A 99 9.06 18.16 9.80
C ILE A 99 9.78 18.52 8.51
N LEU A 100 10.43 19.69 8.46
CA LEU A 100 11.20 20.14 7.30
C LEU A 100 12.38 19.21 7.02
N ALA A 101 13.10 18.76 8.04
CA ALA A 101 14.20 17.82 7.90
C ALA A 101 13.72 16.46 7.34
N LEU A 102 12.61 15.92 7.87
CA LEU A 102 12.02 14.67 7.38
C LEU A 102 11.49 14.80 5.94
N ALA A 103 10.85 15.92 5.62
CA ALA A 103 10.40 16.21 4.26
C ALA A 103 11.59 16.32 3.28
N GLY A 104 12.65 17.05 3.67
CA GLY A 104 13.87 17.14 2.89
C GLY A 104 14.53 15.78 2.67
N MET A 105 14.56 14.94 3.70
CA MET A 105 15.08 13.57 3.62
C MET A 105 14.24 12.70 2.66
N ALA A 106 12.91 12.80 2.71
CA ALA A 106 12.05 12.08 1.79
C ALA A 106 12.27 12.49 0.32
N VAL A 107 12.43 13.80 0.06
CA VAL A 107 12.76 14.32 -1.27
C VAL A 107 14.13 13.85 -1.73
N PHE A 108 15.13 13.85 -0.85
CA PHE A 108 16.46 13.31 -1.16
C PHE A 108 16.39 11.83 -1.59
N PHE A 109 15.67 11.00 -0.83
CA PHE A 109 15.51 9.58 -1.18
C PHE A 109 14.73 9.36 -2.47
N TYR A 110 13.72 10.21 -2.76
CA TYR A 110 12.98 10.14 -4.02
C TYR A 110 13.92 10.26 -5.24
N PHE A 111 14.94 11.10 -5.18
CA PHE A 111 15.92 11.23 -6.27
C PHE A 111 17.06 10.20 -6.20
N ALA A 112 17.36 9.66 -5.03
CA ALA A 112 18.45 8.70 -4.85
C ALA A 112 18.08 7.27 -5.28
N ILE A 113 16.78 6.91 -5.29
CA ILE A 113 16.32 5.56 -5.61
C ILE A 113 16.15 5.40 -7.12
N PRO A 114 16.85 4.44 -7.77
CA PRO A 114 16.67 4.16 -9.19
C PRO A 114 15.25 3.69 -9.49
N SER A 115 14.63 4.23 -10.53
CA SER A 115 13.31 3.81 -11.00
C SER A 115 13.42 2.64 -11.98
N GLY A 116 12.81 1.50 -11.64
CA GLY A 116 12.56 0.39 -12.56
C GLY A 116 11.08 0.30 -12.91
N PHE A 117 10.75 -0.21 -14.10
CA PHE A 117 9.35 -0.38 -14.53
C PHE A 117 8.65 -1.50 -13.76
N LEU A 118 9.30 -2.66 -13.65
CA LEU A 118 8.92 -3.79 -12.80
C LEU A 118 10.21 -4.46 -12.30
N PRO A 119 10.22 -5.03 -11.07
CA PRO A 119 11.32 -5.92 -10.68
C PRO A 119 11.36 -7.11 -11.64
N GLU A 120 12.53 -7.68 -11.89
CA GLU A 120 12.63 -8.92 -12.65
C GLU A 120 11.95 -10.04 -11.86
N TRP A 121 10.93 -10.65 -12.47
CA TRP A 121 10.25 -11.81 -11.89
C TRP A 121 11.02 -13.05 -12.34
N ASP A 122 11.50 -13.84 -11.38
CA ASP A 122 12.08 -15.14 -11.68
C ASP A 122 10.94 -16.12 -12.01
N GLU A 123 10.70 -16.34 -13.30
CA GLU A 123 9.72 -17.31 -13.81
C GLU A 123 10.27 -18.74 -13.84
N GLY A 124 11.49 -18.98 -13.34
CA GLY A 124 12.15 -20.28 -13.38
C GLY A 124 12.46 -20.79 -14.80
N THR A 125 12.36 -19.90 -15.80
CA THR A 125 12.55 -20.22 -17.22
C THR A 125 13.66 -19.35 -17.79
N LEU A 126 14.63 -19.97 -18.46
CA LEU A 126 15.69 -19.27 -19.20
C LEU A 126 15.28 -19.16 -20.66
N VAL A 127 15.00 -17.94 -21.13
CA VAL A 127 14.71 -17.68 -22.55
C VAL A 127 16.02 -17.34 -23.26
N LEU A 128 16.40 -18.16 -24.25
CA LEU A 128 17.59 -17.95 -25.08
C LEU A 128 17.19 -17.43 -26.47
N ASP A 129 17.37 -16.13 -26.71
CA ASP A 129 17.13 -15.52 -28.01
C ASP A 129 18.36 -15.62 -28.92
N PHE A 130 18.35 -16.53 -29.90
CA PHE A 130 19.42 -16.66 -30.89
C PHE A 130 19.10 -15.87 -32.17
N LYS A 131 20.01 -14.99 -32.59
CA LYS A 131 19.91 -14.22 -33.84
C LYS A 131 20.95 -14.70 -34.84
N ALA A 132 20.50 -15.33 -35.92
CA ALA A 132 21.37 -15.75 -37.01
C ALA A 132 21.80 -14.56 -37.90
N PRO A 133 22.97 -14.65 -38.59
CA PRO A 133 23.41 -13.61 -39.51
C PRO A 133 22.40 -13.33 -40.62
N PRO A 134 22.24 -12.06 -41.05
CA PRO A 134 21.27 -11.71 -42.08
C PRO A 134 21.59 -12.44 -43.39
N GLY A 135 20.59 -13.11 -43.97
CA GLY A 135 20.72 -13.91 -45.19
C GLY A 135 20.95 -15.41 -44.94
N SER A 136 20.96 -15.89 -43.69
CA SER A 136 20.95 -17.32 -43.40
C SER A 136 19.64 -17.99 -43.85
N SER A 137 19.74 -19.19 -44.41
CA SER A 137 18.56 -20.01 -44.67
C SER A 137 17.95 -20.50 -43.36
N VAL A 138 16.65 -20.77 -43.35
CA VAL A 138 15.94 -21.34 -42.19
C VAL A 138 16.67 -22.60 -41.69
N ALA A 139 17.11 -23.47 -42.61
CA ALA A 139 17.88 -24.66 -42.30
C ALA A 139 19.24 -24.35 -41.62
N GLY A 140 19.94 -23.30 -42.05
CA GLY A 140 21.20 -22.87 -41.43
C GLY A 140 21.00 -22.34 -40.01
N SER A 141 19.92 -21.61 -39.75
CA SER A 141 19.56 -21.15 -38.41
C SER A 141 19.21 -22.32 -37.47
N TYR A 142 18.49 -23.34 -37.96
CA TYR A 142 18.20 -24.55 -37.18
C TYR A 142 19.46 -25.37 -36.86
N ALA A 143 20.41 -25.47 -37.79
CA ALA A 143 21.67 -26.18 -37.53
C ALA A 143 22.52 -25.50 -36.44
N MET A 144 22.48 -24.17 -36.36
CA MET A 144 23.12 -23.40 -35.30
C MET A 144 22.39 -23.53 -33.95
N LEU A 145 21.06 -23.68 -33.95
CA LEU A 145 20.30 -23.95 -32.74
C LEU A 145 20.58 -25.36 -32.20
N ALA A 146 20.67 -26.37 -33.07
CA ALA A 146 20.93 -27.75 -32.67
C ALA A 146 22.29 -27.95 -31.97
N THR A 147 23.28 -27.10 -32.26
CA THR A 147 24.59 -27.11 -31.57
C THR A 147 24.56 -26.47 -30.19
N LEU A 148 23.48 -25.76 -29.83
CA LEU A 148 23.25 -25.18 -28.50
C LEU A 148 22.36 -26.08 -27.62
N GLU A 149 21.64 -27.03 -28.22
CA GLU A 149 20.80 -28.00 -27.50
C GLU A 149 21.58 -29.23 -26.97
N GLU A 150 22.76 -29.53 -27.53
CA GLU A 150 23.73 -30.54 -27.01
C GLU A 150 24.59 -29.97 -25.87
#